data_AF-A0A953H9Z2-F1
#
_entry.id   AF-A0A953H9Z2-F1
#
_cell.length_a   1.000
_cell.length_b   1.000
_cell.length_c   1.000
_cell.angle_alpha   90.00
_cell.angle_beta   90.00
_cell.angle_gamma   90.00
#
_symmetry.space_group_name_H-M   'P 1'
#
loop_
_entity.id
_entity.type
_entity.pdbx_description
1 polymer ?
#
loop_
_entity_poly.entity_id
_entity_poly.type
_entity_poly.pdbx_seq_one_letter_code
_entity_poly.pdbx_strand_id
1 'polypeptide(L)' 'AICGYSGDVDWLTSTAFELLVMGAMQDNSFTAVGARAMRRRIFREASILASRLQFKMVVRPPG' A
#
# COMPACT_ATOMS: atom_id res chain seq x y z
N ALA A 1 3.56 8.98 5.33
CA ALA A 1 4.04 7.82 4.55
C ALA A 1 3.92 8.18 3.08
N ILE A 2 4.67 7.52 2.19
CA ILE A 2 4.56 7.72 0.74
C ILE A 2 4.39 6.34 0.11
N CYS A 3 3.47 6.21 -0.84
CA CYS A 3 3.31 4.98 -1.60
C CYS A 3 3.11 5.27 -3.09
N GLY A 4 3.40 4.26 -3.92
CA GLY A 4 3.27 4.33 -5.36
C GLY A 4 3.91 3.13 -6.04
N TYR A 5 3.94 3.17 -7.36
CA TYR A 5 4.52 2.12 -8.21
C TYR A 5 5.92 2.55 -8.68
N SER A 6 6.84 1.59 -8.81
CA SER A 6 8.21 1.88 -9.28
C SER A 6 8.45 1.56 -10.75
N GLY A 7 7.38 1.34 -11.53
CA GLY A 7 7.44 1.02 -12.95
C GLY A 7 6.08 1.22 -13.62
N ASP A 8 6.01 0.89 -14.91
CA ASP A 8 4.76 0.98 -15.68
C ASP A 8 3.73 -0.04 -15.19
N VAL A 9 2.49 0.41 -15.06
CA VAL A 9 1.39 -0.41 -14.55
C VAL A 9 0.20 -0.38 -15.50
N ASP A 10 -0.49 -1.51 -15.61
CA ASP A 10 -1.79 -1.58 -16.25
C ASP A 10 -2.81 -0.79 -15.42
N TRP A 11 -3.51 0.16 -16.05
CA TRP A 11 -4.39 1.10 -15.36
C TRP A 11 -5.48 0.38 -14.57
N LEU A 12 -6.15 -0.61 -15.18
CA LEU A 12 -7.27 -1.30 -14.54
C LEU A 12 -6.82 -2.08 -13.30
N THR A 13 -5.72 -2.82 -13.45
CA THR A 13 -5.14 -3.60 -12.35
C THR A 13 -4.64 -2.70 -11.22
N SER A 14 -4.02 -1.56 -11.57
CA SER A 14 -3.55 -0.58 -10.59
C SER A 14 -4.71 0.08 -9.84
N THR A 15 -5.77 0.50 -10.52
CA THR A 15 -6.96 1.09 -9.89
C THR A 15 -7.64 0.12 -8.93
N ALA A 16 -7.79 -1.16 -9.31
CA ALA A 16 -8.34 -2.17 -8.40
C ALA A 16 -7.48 -2.33 -7.13
N PHE A 17 -6.16 -2.27 -7.27
CA PHE A 17 -5.25 -2.29 -6.15
C PHE A 17 -5.34 -1.03 -5.29
N GLU A 18 -5.47 0.16 -5.90
CA GLU A 18 -5.66 1.43 -5.18
C GLU A 18 -6.92 1.42 -4.30
N LEU A 19 -8.01 0.82 -4.77
CA LEU A 19 -9.23 0.66 -3.97
C LEU A 19 -8.98 -0.19 -2.71
N LEU A 20 -8.17 -1.26 -2.80
CA LEU A 20 -7.77 -2.06 -1.64
C LEU A 20 -6.92 -1.23 -0.67
N VAL A 21 -5.98 -0.44 -1.19
CA VAL A 21 -5.13 0.45 -0.39
C VAL A 21 -5.99 1.50 0.32
N MET A 22 -6.93 2.13 -0.38
CA MET A 22 -7.84 3.12 0.18
C MET A 22 -8.75 2.52 1.26
N GLY A 23 -9.29 1.33 1.05
CA GLY A 23 -10.05 0.60 2.08
C GLY A 23 -9.20 0.35 3.33
N ALA A 24 -7.96 -0.13 3.15
CA ALA A 24 -7.05 -0.33 4.27
C ALA A 24 -6.69 0.99 5.00
N MET A 25 -6.67 2.13 4.31
CA MET A 25 -6.44 3.44 4.93
C MET A 25 -7.60 3.86 5.83
N GLN A 26 -8.85 3.57 5.46
CA GLN A 26 -10.02 3.93 6.28
C GLN A 26 -10.04 3.21 7.63
N ASP A 27 -9.49 2.00 7.69
CA ASP A 27 -9.42 1.18 8.92
C ASP A 27 -8.23 1.52 9.83
N ASN A 28 -7.41 2.52 9.50
CA ASN A 28 -6.17 2.83 10.25
C ASN A 28 -6.06 4.30 10.64
N SER A 29 -5.49 4.56 11.82
CA SER A 29 -5.19 5.93 12.24
C SER A 29 -4.08 6.55 11.38
N PHE A 30 -4.16 7.86 11.11
CA PHE A 30 -3.15 8.62 10.36
C PHE A 30 -1.88 8.89 11.20
N THR A 31 -1.29 7.83 11.73
CA THR A 31 -0.07 7.83 12.55
C THR A 31 1.00 6.95 11.90
N ALA A 32 2.26 7.07 12.33
CA ALA A 32 3.32 6.19 11.84
C ALA A 32 3.05 4.71 12.17
N VAL A 33 2.43 4.44 13.32
CA VAL A 33 2.04 3.07 13.73
C VAL A 33 0.91 2.55 12.85
N GLY A 34 -0.12 3.36 12.61
CA GLY A 34 -1.23 3.03 11.71
C GLY A 34 -0.75 2.77 10.28
N ALA A 35 0.14 3.62 9.74
CA ALA A 35 0.72 3.41 8.41
C ALA A 35 1.54 2.10 8.31
N ARG A 36 2.23 1.68 9.38
CA ARG A 36 2.91 0.36 9.40
C ARG A 36 1.93 -0.80 9.50
N ALA A 37 0.83 -0.65 10.23
CA ALA A 37 -0.24 -1.65 10.31
C ALA A 37 -0.92 -1.83 8.94
N MET A 38 -1.32 -0.72 8.31
CA MET A 38 -1.83 -0.66 6.94
C MET A 38 -0.88 -1.34 5.95
N ARG A 39 0.42 -1.00 5.96
CA ARG A 39 1.43 -1.65 5.11
C ARG A 39 1.41 -3.17 5.29
N ARG A 40 1.45 -3.64 6.54
CA ARG A 40 1.42 -5.08 6.85
C ARG A 40 0.15 -5.77 6.34
N ARG A 41 -0.99 -5.08 6.39
CA ARG A 41 -2.26 -5.62 5.88
C ARG A 41 -2.26 -5.76 4.36
N ILE A 42 -1.90 -4.69 3.64
CA ILE A 42 -1.82 -4.69 2.17
C ILE A 42 -0.89 -5.81 1.66
N PHE A 43 0.30 -5.94 2.25
CA PHE A 43 1.24 -7.00 1.84
C PHE A 43 0.86 -8.40 2.33
N ARG A 44 -0.11 -8.55 3.24
CA ARG A 44 -0.66 -9.85 3.64
C ARG A 44 -1.76 -10.30 2.69
N GLU A 45 -2.67 -9.38 2.34
CA GLU A 45 -3.88 -9.67 1.57
C GLU A 45 -3.61 -9.65 0.05
N ALA A 46 -2.65 -8.84 -0.41
CA ALA A 46 -2.41 -8.59 -1.83
C ALA A 46 -0.93 -8.67 -2.21
N SER A 47 -0.14 -9.55 -1.56
CA SER A 47 1.31 -9.67 -1.76
C SER A 47 1.71 -9.87 -3.24
N ILE A 48 1.02 -10.77 -3.93
CA ILE A 48 1.27 -11.10 -5.35
C ILE A 48 1.00 -9.89 -6.22
N LEU A 49 -0.14 -9.22 -6.00
CA LEU A 49 -0.55 -8.06 -6.79
C LEU A 49 0.36 -6.85 -6.53
N ALA A 50 0.73 -6.62 -5.27
CA ALA A 50 1.68 -5.59 -4.88
C ALA A 50 3.06 -5.83 -5.52
N SER A 51 3.52 -7.09 -5.59
CA SER A 51 4.78 -7.45 -6.26
C SER A 51 4.71 -7.21 -7.77
N ARG A 52 3.62 -7.66 -8.42
CA ARG A 52 3.42 -7.50 -9.86
C ARG A 52 3.34 -6.03 -10.28
N LEU A 53 2.68 -5.19 -9.49
CA LEU A 53 2.59 -3.75 -9.74
C LEU A 53 3.86 -3.00 -9.27
N GLN A 54 4.85 -3.70 -8.71
CA GLN A 54 6.03 -3.10 -8.10
C GLN A 54 5.68 -2.00 -7.08
N PHE A 55 4.60 -2.22 -6.33
CA PHE A 55 4.10 -1.27 -5.35
C PHE A 55 5.07 -1.14 -4.18
N LYS A 56 5.33 0.10 -3.78
CA LYS A 56 6.17 0.45 -2.64
C LYS A 56 5.38 1.31 -1.68
N MET A 57 5.61 1.09 -0.38
CA MET A 57 5.13 1.96 0.67
C MET A 57 6.24 2.21 1.70
N VAL A 58 6.67 3.47 1.78
CA VAL A 58 7.68 3.94 2.72
C VAL A 58 6.99 4.65 3.87
N VAL A 59 7.24 4.14 5.09
CA VAL A 59 6.80 4.77 6.33
C VAL A 59 8.03 5.33 7.04
N ARG A 60 7.93 6.52 7.61
CA ARG A 60 9.04 7.14 8.35
C ARG A 60 9.59 6.14 9.39
N PRO A 61 10.91 5.91 9.41
CA PRO A 61 11.53 5.08 10.43
C PRO A 61 11.27 5.67 11.83
N PRO A 62 11.25 4.86 12.90
CA PRO A 62 11.27 5.40 14.26
C PRO A 62 12.50 6.31 14.41
N GLY A 63 12.29 7.50 14.96
CA GLY A 63 13.37 8.42 15.38
C GLY A 63 13.63 8.27 16.87
#